data_AF-A0A6N9U1N1-F1
#
_entry.id   AF-A0A6N9U1N1-F1
#
_cell.length_a   1.000
_cell.length_b   1.000
_cell.length_c   1.000
_cell.angle_alpha   90.00
_cell.angle_beta   90.00
_cell.angle_gamma   90.00
#
_symmetry.space_group_name_H-M   'P 1'
#
loop_
_entity.id
_entity.type
_entity.pdbx_description
1 polymer ?
#
loop_
_entity_poly.entity_id
_entity_poly.type
_entity_poly.pdbx_seq_one_letter_code
_entity_poly.pdbx_strand_id
1 'polypeptide(L)'
;ARAGLVACAVVGALAVTAWQLMAPDGKDTGGGGSGAPGPSGPSTGPAASREASTGTPAGPPDHIVNDRVSQDRWTLSKDPAEAAQGMGSCDLSRLSLATALPGNLQSSVGHTTGSDTASVTLRPEAAGKGKGSAPYYVSVGIRPPHETDRTTGRPTEAVGEGIGFTSEPVDIYSGASPDGTLTFTYPDDFRAHFGDRTVKAIPVGEDRGDWTVVLYHVEGGPSDYTPVVCNGFHA
;
A
#
# COMPACT_ATOMS: atom_id res chain seq x y z
N ALA A 1 -54.21 38.13 -0.78
CA ALA A 1 -54.91 37.22 -1.70
C ALA A 1 -54.24 37.28 -3.08
N ARG A 2 -54.18 36.14 -3.77
CA ARG A 2 -53.62 35.86 -5.13
C ARG A 2 -52.09 35.62 -5.12
N ALA A 3 -51.58 34.40 -4.99
CA ALA A 3 -51.65 33.17 -5.80
C ALA A 3 -50.67 33.16 -6.99
N GLY A 4 -49.83 32.12 -7.06
CA GLY A 4 -48.93 31.86 -8.18
C GLY A 4 -48.03 30.64 -7.93
N LEU A 5 -48.61 29.44 -8.02
CA LEU A 5 -47.94 28.13 -8.04
C LEU A 5 -47.42 27.87 -9.47
N VAL A 6 -46.16 27.47 -9.64
CA VAL A 6 -45.69 26.83 -10.88
C VAL A 6 -44.88 25.60 -10.51
N ALA A 7 -45.48 24.44 -10.75
CA ALA A 7 -44.87 23.13 -10.69
C ALA A 7 -44.41 22.73 -12.11
N CYS A 8 -43.16 22.31 -12.25
CA CYS A 8 -42.68 21.61 -13.44
C CYS A 8 -42.38 20.16 -13.07
N ALA A 9 -43.24 19.26 -13.55
CA ALA A 9 -43.04 17.82 -13.46
C ALA A 9 -41.97 17.37 -14.46
N VAL A 10 -41.05 16.52 -14.03
CA VAL A 10 -40.16 15.76 -14.92
C VAL A 10 -40.48 14.28 -14.74
N VAL A 11 -40.91 13.65 -15.84
CA VAL A 11 -41.27 12.24 -15.97
C VAL A 11 -40.22 11.54 -16.83
N GLY A 12 -39.84 10.32 -16.44
CA GLY A 12 -39.24 9.29 -17.31
C GLY A 12 -37.76 9.02 -17.05
N ALA A 13 -37.24 7.79 -17.03
CA ALA A 13 -37.83 6.46 -17.22
C ALA A 13 -36.90 5.40 -16.59
N LEU A 14 -37.48 4.32 -16.08
CA LEU A 14 -36.79 3.13 -15.58
C LEU A 14 -36.34 2.25 -16.76
N ALA A 15 -35.08 1.83 -16.78
CA ALA A 15 -34.61 0.76 -17.65
C ALA A 15 -34.01 -0.36 -16.78
N VAL A 16 -34.81 -1.38 -16.51
CA VAL A 16 -34.36 -2.66 -15.95
C VAL A 16 -34.14 -3.59 -17.15
N THR A 17 -32.90 -4.03 -17.40
CA THR A 17 -32.63 -5.07 -18.39
C THR A 17 -32.26 -6.36 -17.65
N ALA A 18 -33.23 -7.26 -17.59
CA ALA A 18 -33.03 -8.65 -17.22
C ALA A 18 -32.59 -9.41 -18.48
N TRP A 19 -31.48 -10.15 -18.39
CA TRP A 19 -31.09 -11.13 -19.39
C TRP A 19 -31.34 -12.53 -18.83
N GLN A 20 -32.28 -13.24 -19.46
CA GLN A 20 -32.54 -14.67 -19.31
C GLN A 20 -32.64 -15.25 -20.73
N LEU A 21 -31.74 -16.15 -21.08
CA LEU A 21 -31.82 -17.14 -22.17
C LEU A 21 -30.70 -18.16 -21.89
N MET A 22 -30.79 -19.47 -22.09
CA MET A 22 -31.82 -20.47 -22.41
C MET A 22 -31.10 -21.80 -22.10
N ALA A 23 -31.76 -22.75 -21.45
CA ALA A 23 -31.37 -24.15 -21.52
C ALA A 23 -32.08 -24.80 -22.72
N PRO A 24 -31.42 -25.72 -23.43
CA PRO A 24 -32.13 -26.82 -24.07
C PRO A 24 -31.75 -28.17 -23.47
N ASP A 25 -32.80 -28.89 -23.06
CA ASP A 25 -32.82 -30.29 -22.69
C ASP A 25 -32.53 -31.22 -23.89
N GLY A 26 -31.74 -32.26 -23.61
CA GLY A 26 -32.08 -33.66 -23.93
C GLY A 26 -31.85 -34.19 -25.35
N LYS A 27 -30.93 -35.17 -25.47
CA LYS A 27 -31.29 -36.53 -25.93
C LYS A 27 -30.12 -37.53 -25.85
N ASP A 28 -30.33 -38.60 -25.09
CA ASP A 28 -29.63 -39.88 -25.25
C ASP A 28 -30.20 -40.66 -26.44
N THR A 29 -29.36 -41.40 -27.16
CA THR A 29 -29.62 -42.75 -27.72
C THR A 29 -28.36 -43.32 -28.36
N GLY A 30 -28.00 -44.56 -27.98
CA GLY A 30 -26.75 -45.23 -28.36
C GLY A 30 -26.77 -46.02 -29.67
N GLY A 31 -25.64 -46.64 -29.97
CA GLY A 31 -25.47 -47.64 -31.04
C GLY A 31 -24.00 -48.00 -31.25
N GLY A 32 -23.62 -49.26 -31.01
CA GLY A 32 -22.25 -49.77 -31.10
C GLY A 32 -21.84 -50.27 -32.48
N GLY A 33 -20.52 -50.52 -32.64
CA GLY A 33 -19.93 -51.23 -33.78
C GLY A 33 -18.40 -51.24 -33.71
N SER A 34 -17.82 -52.44 -33.62
CA SER A 34 -16.37 -52.71 -33.50
C SER A 34 -15.65 -52.78 -34.86
N GLY A 35 -14.37 -52.37 -34.92
CA GLY A 35 -13.49 -52.72 -36.05
C GLY A 35 -12.11 -52.03 -36.11
N ALA A 36 -11.07 -52.82 -35.74
CA ALA A 36 -9.65 -52.78 -36.12
C ALA A 36 -8.68 -51.65 -35.62
N PRO A 37 -7.44 -51.98 -35.19
CA PRO A 37 -6.47 -51.04 -34.63
C PRO A 37 -5.32 -50.62 -35.57
N GLY A 38 -4.81 -49.40 -35.35
CA GLY A 38 -3.46 -48.94 -35.72
C GLY A 38 -3.41 -47.48 -36.21
N PRO A 39 -2.24 -46.80 -36.20
CA PRO A 39 -1.14 -46.80 -35.25
C PRO A 39 -0.94 -45.44 -34.55
N SER A 40 -0.02 -45.44 -33.59
CA SER A 40 0.43 -44.40 -32.67
C SER A 40 0.52 -42.95 -33.19
N GLY A 41 -0.07 -42.02 -32.43
CA GLY A 41 0.07 -40.56 -32.50
C GLY A 41 -0.21 -39.93 -31.12
N PRO A 42 0.27 -38.71 -30.82
CA PRO A 42 0.79 -38.33 -29.51
C PRO A 42 -0.28 -38.13 -28.43
N SER A 43 0.10 -38.49 -27.21
CA SER A 43 -0.65 -38.34 -25.96
C SER A 43 -0.98 -36.87 -25.66
N THR A 44 -2.21 -36.45 -25.93
CA THR A 44 -2.84 -35.28 -25.30
C THR A 44 -3.19 -35.62 -23.86
N GLY A 45 -2.37 -35.15 -22.92
CA GLY A 45 -2.67 -35.22 -21.50
C GLY A 45 -3.99 -34.48 -21.19
N PRO A 46 -4.74 -34.90 -20.15
CA PRO A 46 -5.99 -34.25 -19.80
C PRO A 46 -5.74 -32.79 -19.44
N ALA A 47 -6.49 -31.91 -20.10
CA ALA A 47 -6.59 -30.50 -19.75
C ALA A 47 -7.05 -30.42 -18.28
N ALA A 48 -6.12 -30.04 -17.40
CA ALA A 48 -6.46 -29.67 -16.04
C ALA A 48 -7.34 -28.43 -16.13
N SER A 49 -8.64 -28.63 -15.93
CA SER A 49 -9.58 -27.57 -15.57
C SER A 49 -8.96 -26.81 -14.40
N ARG A 50 -8.47 -25.60 -14.65
CA ARG A 50 -8.14 -24.68 -13.57
C ARG A 50 -9.46 -24.35 -12.89
N GLU A 51 -9.73 -25.04 -11.79
CA GLU A 51 -10.65 -24.56 -10.78
C GLU A 51 -10.27 -23.12 -10.47
N ALA A 52 -11.20 -22.20 -10.73
CA ALA A 52 -11.11 -20.85 -10.23
C ALA A 52 -11.11 -20.98 -8.70
N SER A 53 -9.92 -20.92 -8.10
CA SER A 53 -9.79 -20.83 -6.66
C SER A 53 -10.58 -19.60 -6.23
N THR A 54 -11.68 -19.83 -5.52
CA THR A 54 -12.32 -18.83 -4.68
C THR A 54 -11.39 -18.56 -3.51
N GLY A 55 -10.23 -17.97 -3.80
CA GLY A 55 -9.23 -17.62 -2.82
C GLY A 55 -9.66 -16.36 -2.09
N THR A 56 -9.72 -16.44 -0.76
CA THR A 56 -9.58 -15.26 0.09
C THR A 56 -8.43 -14.40 -0.45
N PRO A 57 -8.58 -13.06 -0.55
CA PRO A 57 -7.46 -12.20 -0.95
C PRO A 57 -6.24 -12.56 -0.12
N ALA A 58 -5.11 -12.84 -0.77
CA ALA A 58 -3.85 -13.02 -0.06
C ALA A 58 -3.64 -11.76 0.79
N GLY A 59 -3.40 -11.94 2.10
CA GLY A 59 -3.06 -10.85 2.99
C GLY A 59 -1.76 -10.14 2.56
N PRO A 60 -1.39 -9.05 3.24
CA PRO A 60 -0.17 -8.36 2.91
C PRO A 60 1.04 -9.25 3.24
N PRO A 61 2.23 -8.95 2.69
CA PRO A 61 3.46 -9.58 3.14
C PRO A 61 3.74 -9.14 4.59
N ASP A 62 4.56 -9.90 5.31
CA ASP A 62 5.01 -9.55 6.66
C ASP A 62 5.98 -8.36 6.68
N HIS A 63 6.63 -8.08 5.55
CA HIS A 63 7.53 -6.93 5.37
C HIS A 63 7.59 -6.48 3.91
N ILE A 64 8.18 -5.31 3.68
CA ILE A 64 8.66 -4.90 2.35
C ILE A 64 10.18 -4.93 2.30
N VAL A 65 10.75 -5.31 1.16
CA VAL A 65 12.21 -5.40 1.00
C VAL A 65 12.82 -4.08 0.55
N ASN A 66 13.97 -3.75 1.13
CA ASN A 66 14.81 -2.63 0.73
C ASN A 66 15.78 -3.07 -0.38
N ASP A 67 15.22 -3.24 -1.58
CA ASP A 67 15.88 -3.77 -2.78
C ASP A 67 16.08 -2.74 -3.89
N ARG A 68 15.59 -1.51 -3.70
CA ARG A 68 15.59 -0.44 -4.71
C ARG A 68 16.21 0.85 -4.20
N VAL A 69 16.71 1.66 -5.14
CA VAL A 69 17.09 3.05 -4.87
C VAL A 69 15.84 3.90 -4.77
N SER A 70 15.58 4.46 -3.59
CA SER A 70 14.52 5.42 -3.33
C SER A 70 14.90 6.80 -3.86
N GLN A 71 14.04 7.36 -4.70
CA GLN A 71 14.15 8.75 -5.16
C GLN A 71 13.42 9.72 -4.25
N ASP A 72 12.60 9.22 -3.31
CA ASP A 72 11.85 10.03 -2.36
C ASP A 72 12.84 10.62 -1.35
N ARG A 73 12.96 11.94 -1.28
CA ARG A 73 13.84 12.60 -0.32
C ARG A 73 13.21 13.85 0.23
N TRP A 74 13.07 13.87 1.55
CA TRP A 74 12.77 15.08 2.29
C TRP A 74 14.06 15.84 2.56
N THR A 75 14.00 17.16 2.46
CA THR A 75 15.11 18.06 2.81
C THR A 75 14.56 19.23 3.61
N LEU A 76 15.28 19.62 4.66
CA LEU A 76 14.95 20.81 5.44
C LEU A 76 14.93 22.05 4.54
N SER A 77 14.03 23.00 4.82
CA SER A 77 13.97 24.26 4.09
C SER A 77 15.31 25.00 4.18
N LYS A 78 15.67 25.68 3.10
CA LYS A 78 16.85 26.57 3.07
C LYS A 78 16.55 27.95 3.63
N ASP A 79 15.26 28.30 3.79
CA ASP A 79 14.85 29.52 4.47
C ASP A 79 15.04 29.33 5.98
N PRO A 80 15.81 30.19 6.67
CA PRO A 80 16.09 30.02 8.09
C PRO A 80 14.86 30.08 8.99
N ALA A 81 13.82 30.85 8.63
CA ALA A 81 12.61 30.97 9.43
C ALA A 81 11.75 29.71 9.32
N GLU A 82 11.64 29.15 8.11
CA GLU A 82 10.98 27.85 7.89
C GLU A 82 11.76 26.70 8.52
N ALA A 83 13.09 26.68 8.36
CA ALA A 83 13.98 25.68 8.92
C ALA A 83 13.91 25.64 10.46
N ALA A 84 13.82 26.81 11.10
CA ALA A 84 13.67 26.91 12.55
C ALA A 84 12.34 26.32 13.07
N GLN A 85 11.33 26.18 12.20
CA GLN A 85 10.07 25.49 12.49
C GLN A 85 10.09 24.02 12.06
N GLY A 86 11.24 23.49 11.62
CA GLY A 86 11.39 22.12 11.13
C GLY A 86 10.71 21.88 9.78
N MET A 87 10.37 22.94 9.03
CA MET A 87 9.72 22.81 7.74
C MET A 87 10.72 22.36 6.67
N GLY A 88 10.24 21.49 5.79
CA GLY A 88 10.99 21.02 4.63
C GLY A 88 10.03 20.44 3.60
N SER A 89 10.59 19.86 2.55
CA SER A 89 9.79 19.34 1.44
C SER A 89 10.44 18.14 0.79
N CYS A 90 9.60 17.36 0.11
CA CYS A 90 10.05 16.33 -0.81
C CYS A 90 9.91 16.79 -2.26
N ASP A 91 10.71 16.22 -3.15
CA ASP A 91 10.43 16.31 -4.59
C ASP A 91 9.22 15.41 -4.93
N LEU A 92 8.05 16.03 -5.07
CA LEU A 92 6.79 15.34 -5.33
C LEU A 92 6.60 15.00 -6.82
N SER A 93 7.49 15.43 -7.72
CA SER A 93 7.33 15.24 -9.17
C SER A 93 7.34 13.76 -9.60
N ARG A 94 7.74 12.86 -8.70
CA ARG A 94 7.91 11.42 -8.94
C ARG A 94 7.00 10.53 -8.12
N LEU A 95 6.22 11.09 -7.18
CA LEU A 95 5.22 10.32 -6.47
C LEU A 95 4.15 9.87 -7.46
N SER A 96 3.74 8.60 -7.36
CA SER A 96 2.61 8.09 -8.14
C SER A 96 1.33 8.71 -7.57
N LEU A 97 1.02 9.93 -7.99
CA LEU A 97 -0.29 10.55 -7.75
C LEU A 97 -1.43 9.76 -8.44
N ALA A 98 -1.08 8.79 -9.29
CA ALA A 98 -2.01 7.90 -9.97
C ALA A 98 -2.61 6.84 -9.03
N THR A 99 -1.92 6.47 -7.95
CA THR A 99 -2.48 5.61 -6.90
C THR A 99 -3.00 6.52 -5.80
N ALA A 100 -4.19 7.08 -6.02
CA ALA A 100 -4.82 7.99 -5.07
C ALA A 100 -4.83 7.38 -3.67
N LEU A 101 -4.27 8.13 -2.70
CA LEU A 101 -4.49 7.80 -1.30
C LEU A 101 -6.00 7.65 -1.08
N PRO A 102 -6.44 6.59 -0.40
CA PRO A 102 -7.85 6.42 -0.08
C PRO A 102 -8.34 7.60 0.75
N GLY A 103 -9.43 8.22 0.29
CA GLY A 103 -10.29 9.17 1.01
C GLY A 103 -9.61 10.01 2.08
N ASN A 104 -9.10 11.20 1.70
CA ASN A 104 -8.63 12.24 2.62
C ASN A 104 -7.78 11.71 3.79
N LEU A 105 -6.88 10.74 3.50
CA LEU A 105 -5.94 10.21 4.48
C LEU A 105 -5.08 11.36 5.03
N GLN A 106 -5.19 11.61 6.33
CA GLN A 106 -4.32 12.56 7.02
C GLN A 106 -3.12 11.81 7.57
N SER A 107 -1.92 12.28 7.26
CA SER A 107 -0.67 11.77 7.83
C SER A 107 0.09 12.87 8.53
N SER A 108 0.63 12.59 9.71
CA SER A 108 1.56 13.50 10.38
C SER A 108 2.80 12.76 10.87
N VAL A 109 3.91 13.49 10.90
CA VAL A 109 5.20 13.03 11.41
C VAL A 109 5.54 13.88 12.63
N GLY A 110 5.89 13.21 13.73
CA GLY A 110 6.33 13.84 14.96
C GLY A 110 7.75 13.44 15.30
N HIS A 111 8.60 14.42 15.54
CA HIS A 111 9.92 14.22 16.12
C HIS A 111 10.23 15.37 17.07
N THR A 112 10.92 15.07 18.17
CA THR A 112 11.44 16.08 19.10
C THR A 112 12.95 16.11 18.95
N THR A 113 13.53 17.26 18.58
CA THR A 113 14.97 17.40 18.39
C THR A 113 15.74 16.91 19.61
N GLY A 114 16.75 16.06 19.37
CA GLY A 114 17.53 15.42 20.43
C GLY A 114 16.91 14.15 21.02
N SER A 115 15.69 13.77 20.61
CA SER A 115 15.10 12.48 20.92
C SER A 115 15.70 11.36 20.06
N ASP A 116 15.62 10.14 20.57
CA ASP A 116 15.97 8.91 19.86
C ASP A 116 14.79 8.32 19.08
N THR A 117 13.62 8.95 19.16
CA THR A 117 12.36 8.42 18.63
C THR A 117 11.66 9.40 17.69
N ALA A 118 10.81 8.84 16.84
CA ALA A 118 9.86 9.57 16.01
C ALA A 118 8.53 8.81 15.99
N SER A 119 7.45 9.50 15.65
CA SER A 119 6.14 8.89 15.45
C SER A 119 5.55 9.28 14.11
N VAL A 120 4.80 8.36 13.53
CA VAL A 120 4.00 8.61 12.33
C VAL A 120 2.56 8.23 12.65
N THR A 121 1.63 9.13 12.39
CA THR A 121 0.20 8.86 12.59
C THR A 121 -0.53 8.96 11.27
N LEU A 122 -1.43 8.00 11.04
CA LEU A 122 -2.28 7.93 9.86
C LEU A 122 -3.74 7.90 10.29
N ARG A 123 -4.55 8.79 9.72
CA ARG A 123 -5.96 8.90 10.04
C ARG A 123 -6.81 8.95 8.76
N PRO A 124 -7.42 7.82 8.37
CA PRO A 124 -8.39 7.80 7.27
C PRO A 124 -9.70 8.49 7.69
N GLU A 125 -10.28 9.34 6.85
CA GLU A 125 -11.54 10.05 7.17
C GLU A 125 -12.74 9.10 7.38
N ALA A 126 -12.70 7.92 6.74
CA ALA A 126 -13.69 6.85 6.88
C ALA A 126 -13.24 5.72 7.84
N ALA A 127 -12.17 5.91 8.63
CA ALA A 127 -11.71 4.89 9.56
C ALA A 127 -12.82 4.56 10.57
N GLY A 128 -13.11 3.26 10.73
CA GLY A 128 -14.20 2.78 11.58
C GLY A 128 -15.62 2.92 11.00
N LYS A 129 -15.81 3.47 9.80
CA LYS A 129 -17.14 3.57 9.15
C LYS A 129 -17.40 2.40 8.19
N GLY A 130 -17.73 1.26 8.77
CA GLY A 130 -18.55 0.23 8.11
C GLY A 130 -17.80 -0.85 7.34
N LYS A 131 -18.19 -2.10 7.57
CA LYS A 131 -17.78 -3.29 6.80
C LYS A 131 -18.07 -3.08 5.30
N GLY A 132 -17.05 -3.18 4.45
CA GLY A 132 -17.26 -3.27 3.00
C GLY A 132 -16.15 -2.72 2.10
N SER A 133 -15.20 -1.93 2.61
CA SER A 133 -14.05 -1.51 1.81
C SER A 133 -13.08 -2.67 1.62
N ALA A 134 -12.53 -2.81 0.41
CA ALA A 134 -11.36 -3.66 0.20
C ALA A 134 -10.20 -3.16 1.07
N PRO A 135 -9.36 -4.05 1.61
CA PRO A 135 -8.22 -3.64 2.42
C PRO A 135 -7.29 -2.73 1.61
N TYR A 136 -6.68 -1.76 2.29
CA TYR A 136 -5.65 -0.91 1.69
C TYR A 136 -4.43 -0.93 2.60
N TYR A 137 -3.41 -1.69 2.17
CA TYR A 137 -2.24 -1.97 2.98
C TYR A 137 -1.18 -0.88 2.83
N VAL A 138 -0.73 -0.35 3.95
CA VAL A 138 0.36 0.64 3.99
C VAL A 138 1.50 0.14 4.85
N SER A 139 2.73 0.40 4.40
CA SER A 139 3.93 0.32 5.21
C SER A 139 4.56 1.72 5.28
N VAL A 140 5.04 2.11 6.46
CA VAL A 140 5.79 3.35 6.64
C VAL A 140 7.26 3.05 6.47
N GLY A 141 7.95 3.77 5.58
CA GLY A 141 9.41 3.79 5.48
C GLY A 141 9.98 5.01 6.17
N ILE A 142 11.01 4.81 6.98
CA ILE A 142 11.82 5.86 7.61
C ILE A 142 13.26 5.68 7.14
N ARG A 143 13.70 6.60 6.29
CA ARG A 143 15.05 6.59 5.73
C ARG A 143 15.96 7.53 6.50
N PRO A 144 17.07 7.01 7.06
CA PRO A 144 18.10 7.84 7.67
C PRO A 144 18.79 8.79 6.66
N PRO A 145 19.44 9.86 7.15
CA PRO A 145 20.25 10.75 6.31
C PRO A 145 21.36 10.02 5.54
N HIS A 146 22.00 9.03 6.20
CA HIS A 146 23.10 8.27 5.63
C HIS A 146 22.73 6.81 5.32
N GLU A 147 23.52 6.16 4.48
CA GLU A 147 23.30 4.77 4.08
C GLU A 147 23.50 3.82 5.26
N THR A 148 22.62 2.84 5.36
CA THR A 148 22.64 1.82 6.40
C THR A 148 23.57 0.68 6.00
N ASP A 149 24.59 0.41 6.81
CA ASP A 149 25.41 -0.78 6.65
C ASP A 149 24.54 -2.04 6.81
N ARG A 150 24.48 -2.84 5.73
CA ARG A 150 23.58 -4.01 5.65
C ARG A 150 23.96 -5.15 6.61
N THR A 151 25.08 -5.06 7.31
CA THR A 151 25.53 -6.09 8.26
C THR A 151 25.25 -5.69 9.70
N THR A 152 25.47 -4.43 10.03
CA THR A 152 25.40 -3.91 11.40
C THR A 152 24.14 -3.09 11.66
N GLY A 153 23.47 -2.61 10.61
CA GLY A 153 22.36 -1.67 10.68
C GLY A 153 22.79 -0.23 11.00
N ARG A 154 24.10 0.05 11.15
CA ARG A 154 24.59 1.37 11.53
C ARG A 154 24.75 2.31 10.33
N PRO A 155 24.70 3.64 10.53
CA PRO A 155 25.01 4.60 9.48
C PRO A 155 26.42 4.43 8.95
N THR A 156 26.59 4.72 7.67
CA THR A 156 27.89 4.88 6.99
C THR A 156 28.09 6.35 6.61
N GLU A 157 29.20 6.69 5.96
CA GLU A 157 29.44 8.05 5.44
C GLU A 157 28.72 8.32 4.10
N ALA A 158 28.17 7.29 3.47
CA ALA A 158 27.48 7.43 2.19
C ALA A 158 26.07 8.01 2.38
N VAL A 159 25.54 8.67 1.35
CA VAL A 159 24.15 9.15 1.36
C VAL A 159 23.20 7.95 1.30
N GLY A 160 22.12 7.98 2.10
CA GLY A 160 21.11 6.92 2.09
C GLY A 160 20.36 6.85 0.77
N GLU A 161 20.47 5.72 0.07
CA GLU A 161 19.86 5.49 -1.24
C GLU A 161 18.66 4.54 -1.16
N GLY A 162 18.57 3.68 -0.16
CA GLY A 162 17.47 2.72 -0.01
C GLY A 162 16.14 3.34 0.46
N ILE A 163 15.14 2.50 0.71
CA ILE A 163 13.85 2.93 1.32
C ILE A 163 13.91 3.07 2.85
N GLY A 164 15.05 2.71 3.45
CA GLY A 164 15.29 2.80 4.90
C GLY A 164 14.77 1.61 5.68
N PHE A 165 14.30 1.89 6.90
CA PHE A 165 13.64 0.94 7.78
C PHE A 165 12.13 1.05 7.63
N THR A 166 11.43 -0.06 7.59
CA THR A 166 10.01 -0.12 7.25
C THR A 166 9.21 -0.77 8.37
N SER A 167 7.98 -0.31 8.57
CA SER A 167 7.02 -1.00 9.42
C SER A 167 6.46 -2.23 8.72
N GLU A 168 5.86 -3.14 9.49
CA GLU A 168 4.99 -4.18 8.92
C GLU A 168 3.83 -3.50 8.14
N PRO A 169 3.41 -4.04 6.99
CA PRO A 169 2.25 -3.54 6.28
C PRO A 169 0.96 -3.76 7.08
N VAL A 170 0.13 -2.72 7.20
CA VAL A 170 -1.14 -2.77 7.92
C VAL A 170 -2.29 -2.26 7.05
N ASP A 171 -3.47 -2.87 7.19
CA ASP A 171 -4.68 -2.33 6.57
C ASP A 171 -5.11 -1.07 7.32
N ILE A 172 -5.19 0.05 6.60
CA ILE A 172 -5.61 1.34 7.18
C ILE A 172 -7.04 1.32 7.71
N TYR A 173 -7.87 0.36 7.28
CA TYR A 173 -9.24 0.22 7.74
C TYR A 173 -9.38 -0.73 8.94
N SER A 174 -8.29 -1.36 9.40
CA SER A 174 -8.33 -2.35 10.49
C SER A 174 -8.59 -1.76 11.89
N GLY A 175 -8.50 -0.43 12.05
CA GLY A 175 -9.10 0.31 13.18
C GLY A 175 -8.52 0.00 14.56
N ALA A 176 -7.20 0.13 14.75
CA ALA A 176 -6.54 -0.14 16.03
C ALA A 176 -6.95 0.81 17.19
N SER A 177 -7.45 2.02 16.88
CA SER A 177 -7.90 3.00 17.87
C SER A 177 -9.40 3.34 17.70
N PRO A 178 -10.05 3.90 18.74
CA PRO A 178 -11.48 4.28 18.67
C PRO A 178 -11.82 5.28 17.57
N ASP A 179 -10.86 6.13 17.19
CA ASP A 179 -10.99 7.11 16.10
C ASP A 179 -10.39 6.63 14.77
N GLY A 180 -9.92 5.38 14.73
CA GLY A 180 -9.33 4.73 13.56
C GLY A 180 -7.95 5.26 13.15
N THR A 181 -7.29 6.00 14.04
CA THR A 181 -5.91 6.46 13.90
C THR A 181 -4.93 5.29 14.10
N LEU A 182 -4.04 5.12 13.14
CA LEU A 182 -2.87 4.25 13.26
C LEU A 182 -1.67 5.06 13.74
N THR A 183 -0.88 4.48 14.64
CA THR A 183 0.34 5.09 15.16
C THR A 183 1.49 4.11 14.98
N PHE A 184 2.58 4.59 14.39
CA PHE A 184 3.84 3.87 14.22
C PHE A 184 4.90 4.57 15.05
N THR A 185 5.65 3.81 15.83
CA THR A 185 6.66 4.30 16.77
C THR A 185 8.04 3.83 16.31
N TYR A 186 8.87 4.79 15.91
CA TYR A 186 10.25 4.54 15.53
C TYR A 186 11.18 4.66 16.76
N PRO A 187 12.17 3.76 16.94
CA PRO A 187 12.57 2.68 16.03
C PRO A 187 11.85 1.33 16.25
N ASP A 188 11.00 1.23 17.28
CA ASP A 188 10.51 -0.05 17.79
C ASP A 188 9.78 -0.89 16.74
N ASP A 189 8.91 -0.25 15.95
CA ASP A 189 8.06 -0.88 14.93
C ASP A 189 8.78 -1.10 13.59
N PHE A 190 10.05 -0.73 13.46
CA PHE A 190 10.72 -0.59 12.16
C PHE A 190 11.94 -1.50 12.01
N ARG A 191 12.08 -2.14 10.85
CA ARG A 191 13.21 -3.00 10.49
C ARG A 191 13.61 -2.75 9.03
N ALA A 192 14.87 -2.97 8.70
CA ALA A 192 15.30 -2.96 7.30
C ALA A 192 15.52 -4.41 6.84
N HIS A 193 14.97 -4.73 5.68
CA HIS A 193 14.98 -6.07 5.10
C HIS A 193 15.81 -6.06 3.81
N PHE A 194 17.01 -6.65 3.86
CA PHE A 194 17.95 -6.75 2.75
C PHE A 194 17.98 -8.20 2.23
N GLY A 195 16.99 -8.57 1.42
CA GLY A 195 16.77 -9.98 1.06
C GLY A 195 16.48 -10.81 2.32
N ASP A 196 17.24 -11.88 2.54
CA ASP A 196 17.05 -12.77 3.69
C ASP A 196 17.55 -12.21 5.03
N ARG A 197 18.08 -10.98 5.04
CA ARG A 197 18.63 -10.35 6.25
C ARG A 197 17.72 -9.24 6.76
N THR A 198 17.39 -9.33 8.05
CA THR A 198 16.67 -8.30 8.78
C THR A 198 17.61 -7.62 9.77
N VAL A 199 17.64 -6.29 9.78
CA VAL A 199 18.36 -5.48 10.77
C VAL A 199 17.39 -4.58 11.53
N LYS A 200 17.73 -4.30 12.80
CA LYS A 200 16.95 -3.40 13.64
C LYS A 200 17.15 -1.94 13.20
N ALA A 201 16.09 -1.15 13.30
CA ALA A 201 16.18 0.29 13.17
C ALA A 201 17.09 0.89 14.24
N ILE A 202 17.87 1.88 13.84
CA ILE A 202 18.73 2.65 14.73
C ILE A 202 17.92 3.75 15.42
N PRO A 203 18.27 4.14 16.65
CA PRO A 203 17.74 5.35 17.28
C PRO A 203 17.97 6.58 16.40
N VAL A 204 17.04 7.53 16.41
CA VAL A 204 17.18 8.78 15.62
C VAL A 204 18.44 9.55 16.00
N GLY A 205 18.81 9.57 17.28
CA GLY A 205 20.00 10.29 17.76
C GLY A 205 21.33 9.72 17.27
N GLU A 206 21.35 8.50 16.72
CA GLU A 206 22.54 7.87 16.14
C GLU A 206 22.86 8.35 14.72
N ASP A 207 21.92 9.00 14.02
CA ASP A 207 22.15 9.57 12.68
C ASP A 207 21.52 10.96 12.53
N ARG A 208 22.35 11.99 12.50
CA ARG A 208 21.90 13.39 12.49
C ARG A 208 21.65 13.89 11.07
N GLY A 209 20.63 14.73 10.92
CA GLY A 209 20.28 15.37 9.65
C GLY A 209 18.84 15.14 9.21
N ASP A 210 18.63 15.11 7.90
CA ASP A 210 17.31 15.07 7.28
C ASP A 210 16.83 13.62 7.12
N TRP A 211 15.86 13.24 7.96
CA TRP A 211 15.18 11.96 7.91
C TRP A 211 13.99 12.03 6.96
N THR A 212 13.88 11.07 6.05
CA THR A 212 12.74 10.99 5.12
C THR A 212 11.73 9.97 5.63
N VAL A 213 10.45 10.34 5.62
CA VAL A 213 9.33 9.46 5.94
C VAL A 213 8.48 9.28 4.68
N VAL A 214 8.28 8.03 4.26
CA VAL A 214 7.51 7.68 3.06
C VAL A 214 6.39 6.73 3.44
N LEU A 215 5.19 6.96 2.92
CA LEU A 215 4.15 5.94 2.95
C LEU A 215 4.20 5.13 1.67
N TYR A 216 4.26 3.81 1.80
CA TYR A 216 4.20 2.87 0.70
C TYR A 216 2.84 2.18 0.68
N HIS A 217 2.14 2.22 -0.45
CA HIS A 217 1.02 1.33 -0.73
C HIS A 217 1.56 -0.04 -1.14
N VAL A 218 1.06 -1.11 -0.53
CA VAL A 218 1.53 -2.49 -0.74
C VAL A 218 0.46 -3.28 -1.48
N GLU A 219 0.78 -3.75 -2.69
CA GLU A 219 -0.19 -4.32 -3.66
C GLU A 219 0.00 -5.82 -3.90
N GLY A 220 0.95 -6.46 -3.22
CA GLY A 220 1.27 -7.85 -3.46
C GLY A 220 2.40 -8.37 -2.57
N GLY A 221 3.47 -8.87 -3.19
CA GLY A 221 4.62 -9.40 -2.49
C GLY A 221 5.49 -8.34 -1.82
N PRO A 222 6.58 -8.76 -1.13
CA PRO A 222 7.45 -7.84 -0.38
C PRO A 222 8.16 -6.79 -1.26
N SER A 223 8.26 -7.00 -2.57
CA SER A 223 8.80 -6.01 -3.53
C SER A 223 7.71 -5.18 -4.23
N ASP A 224 6.43 -5.52 -4.05
CA ASP A 224 5.30 -4.91 -4.79
C ASP A 224 4.69 -3.75 -3.99
N TYR A 225 5.41 -2.63 -3.97
CA TYR A 225 5.00 -1.43 -3.27
C TYR A 225 5.32 -0.13 -4.02
N THR A 226 4.50 0.90 -3.79
CA THR A 226 4.56 2.21 -4.47
C THR A 226 4.53 3.36 -3.46
N PRO A 227 5.43 4.36 -3.54
CA PRO A 227 5.38 5.53 -2.66
C PRO A 227 4.16 6.41 -3.00
N VAL A 228 3.38 6.76 -1.97
CA VAL A 228 2.15 7.55 -2.10
C VAL A 228 2.17 8.86 -1.30
N VAL A 229 3.04 8.98 -0.30
CA VAL A 229 3.27 10.22 0.47
C VAL A 229 4.75 10.32 0.79
N CYS A 230 5.27 11.54 0.76
CA CYS A 230 6.60 11.85 1.30
C CYS A 230 6.52 13.02 2.27
N ASN A 231 7.16 12.86 3.43
CA ASN A 231 7.34 13.85 4.48
C ASN A 231 8.71 13.58 5.15
N GLY A 232 9.02 14.24 6.26
CA GLY A 232 10.28 14.05 6.97
C GLY A 232 10.41 14.96 8.18
N PHE A 233 11.59 14.91 8.78
CA PHE A 233 11.98 15.74 9.91
C PHE A 233 13.50 15.93 9.95
N HIS A 234 13.95 16.93 10.68
CA HIS A 234 15.37 17.17 10.94
C HIS A 234 15.71 16.81 12.40
N ALA A 235 16.79 16.06 12.59
CA ALA A 235 17.23 15.52 13.89
C ALA A 235 18.66 15.90 14.29
#